data_AF-A0A520BLS7-F1
#
_entry.id   AF-A0A520BLS7-F1
#
_cell.length_a   1.000
_cell.length_b   1.000
_cell.length_c   1.000
_cell.angle_alpha   90.00
_cell.angle_beta   90.00
_cell.angle_gamma   90.00
#
_symmetry.space_group_name_H-M   'P 1'
#
loop_
_entity.id
_entity.type
_entity.pdbx_description
1 polymer ?
#
loop_
_entity_poly.entity_id
_entity_poly.type
_entity_poly.pdbx_seq_one_letter_code
_entity_poly.pdbx_strand_id
1 'polypeptide(L)'
;MNKKTSLLVLFTILLLCGGCNRNPDRTDIVITGEMKNLEGVKVYLQQNGEEIDSAIIKNGKFSVSGKVWNNAVADIWFYIADQRDKTISMWSTTRIFLEDGYNYKFLANGRQQIDDHKYTLQTNSPSAQKYYEMDKKARRLSSDYGALVRKFITLRRSKESFADTVLYNRY
;
A
#
# COMPACT_ATOMS: atom_id res chain seq x y z
N MET A 1 -33.90 -14.74 -49.34
CA MET A 1 -33.07 -14.42 -48.16
C MET A 1 -33.25 -15.51 -47.11
N ASN A 2 -32.20 -16.29 -46.84
CA ASN A 2 -32.25 -17.46 -45.97
C ASN A 2 -32.48 -17.05 -44.51
N LYS A 3 -33.66 -17.38 -43.95
CA LYS A 3 -33.98 -17.14 -42.52
C LYS A 3 -32.99 -17.82 -41.54
N LYS A 4 -32.23 -18.81 -42.02
CA LYS A 4 -31.23 -19.55 -41.25
C LYS A 4 -29.93 -18.76 -41.01
N THR A 5 -29.53 -17.85 -41.91
CA THR A 5 -28.33 -17.04 -41.71
C THR A 5 -28.57 -15.89 -40.72
N SER A 6 -29.80 -15.36 -40.60
CA SER A 6 -30.12 -14.33 -39.59
C SER A 6 -30.05 -14.84 -38.15
N LEU A 7 -30.37 -16.11 -37.89
CA LEU A 7 -30.35 -16.67 -36.53
C LEU A 7 -28.92 -16.89 -36.01
N LEU A 8 -28.00 -17.28 -36.91
CA LEU A 8 -26.61 -17.55 -36.57
C LEU A 8 -25.82 -16.26 -36.25
N VAL A 9 -26.18 -15.16 -36.92
CA VAL A 9 -25.63 -13.82 -36.63
C VAL A 9 -26.16 -13.27 -35.29
N LEU A 10 -27.41 -13.56 -34.94
CA LEU A 10 -27.97 -13.14 -33.66
C LEU A 10 -27.30 -13.84 -32.47
N PHE A 11 -27.00 -15.15 -32.62
CA PHE A 11 -26.32 -15.93 -31.58
C PHE A 11 -24.85 -15.50 -31.37
N THR A 12 -24.17 -15.08 -32.44
CA THR A 12 -22.78 -14.57 -32.34
C THR A 12 -22.72 -13.18 -31.70
N ILE A 13 -23.71 -12.31 -31.93
CA ILE A 13 -23.81 -11.01 -31.24
C ILE A 13 -24.09 -11.21 -29.73
N LEU A 14 -24.96 -12.15 -29.36
CA LEU A 14 -25.25 -12.48 -27.95
C LEU A 14 -24.04 -13.06 -27.21
N LEU A 15 -23.20 -13.85 -27.88
CA LEU A 15 -21.96 -14.38 -27.30
C LEU A 15 -20.86 -13.31 -27.14
N LEU A 16 -20.83 -12.30 -28.01
CA LEU A 16 -19.89 -11.17 -27.90
C LEU A 16 -20.28 -10.16 -26.82
N CYS A 17 -21.56 -10.07 -26.45
CA CYS A 17 -22.04 -9.21 -25.34
C CYS A 17 -21.86 -9.84 -23.95
N GLY A 18 -21.61 -11.15 -23.85
CA GLY A 18 -21.40 -11.85 -22.57
C GLY A 18 -20.03 -11.60 -21.94
N GLY A 19 -19.08 -11.04 -22.70
CA GLY A 19 -17.74 -10.69 -22.25
C GLY A 19 -17.59 -9.24 -21.79
N CYS A 20 -18.68 -8.55 -21.45
CA CYS A 20 -18.59 -7.24 -20.81
C CYS A 20 -17.81 -7.36 -19.50
N ASN A 21 -16.57 -6.88 -19.51
CA ASN A 21 -15.77 -6.47 -18.36
C ASN A 21 -16.67 -5.85 -17.29
N ARG A 22 -17.11 -6.64 -16.32
CA ARG A 22 -17.63 -6.09 -15.08
C ARG A 22 -16.40 -5.54 -14.39
N ASN A 23 -16.22 -4.22 -14.47
CA ASN A 23 -15.30 -3.50 -13.61
C ASN A 23 -16.19 -2.96 -12.48
N PRO A 24 -16.46 -3.77 -11.44
CA PRO A 24 -17.44 -3.38 -10.43
C PRO A 24 -16.92 -2.17 -9.65
N ASP A 25 -17.82 -1.33 -9.12
CA ASP A 25 -17.41 -0.22 -8.24
C ASP A 25 -16.78 -0.75 -6.94
N ARG A 26 -17.24 -1.93 -6.49
CA ARG A 26 -16.74 -2.62 -5.30
C ARG A 26 -16.30 -4.05 -5.66
N THR A 27 -15.18 -4.48 -5.11
CA THR A 27 -14.62 -5.82 -5.31
C THR A 27 -14.29 -6.49 -3.97
N ASP A 28 -14.40 -7.81 -3.92
CA ASP A 28 -13.98 -8.63 -2.78
C ASP A 28 -12.49 -8.93 -2.92
N ILE A 29 -11.70 -8.51 -1.94
CA ILE A 29 -10.24 -8.68 -1.94
C ILE A 29 -9.81 -9.57 -0.78
N VAL A 30 -8.74 -10.32 -1.01
CA VAL A 30 -7.98 -11.00 0.04
C VAL A 30 -6.53 -10.52 -0.02
N ILE A 31 -6.02 -10.04 1.10
CA ILE A 31 -4.63 -9.65 1.28
C ILE A 31 -4.03 -10.57 2.33
N THR A 32 -2.94 -11.23 1.95
CA THR A 32 -2.22 -12.13 2.83
C THR A 32 -0.84 -11.55 3.17
N GLY A 33 -0.20 -12.10 4.19
CA GLY A 33 1.23 -11.87 4.35
C GLY A 33 1.95 -12.95 5.12
N GLU A 34 3.26 -13.02 4.87
CA GLU A 34 4.23 -13.82 5.60
C GLU A 34 5.25 -12.89 6.24
N MET A 35 5.26 -12.92 7.56
CA MET A 35 5.90 -11.93 8.42
C MET A 35 6.79 -12.66 9.42
N LYS A 36 8.10 -12.40 9.35
CA LYS A 36 9.04 -12.89 10.37
C LYS A 36 9.19 -11.84 11.47
N ASN A 37 9.33 -12.29 12.72
CA ASN A 37 9.57 -11.43 13.89
C ASN A 37 8.47 -10.36 14.13
N LEU A 38 7.22 -10.66 13.77
CA LEU A 38 6.06 -9.77 13.94
C LEU A 38 4.84 -10.51 14.53
N GLU A 39 5.08 -11.61 15.24
CA GLU A 39 4.02 -12.38 15.90
C GLU A 39 3.24 -11.49 16.89
N GLY A 40 1.92 -11.61 16.90
CA GLY A 40 1.04 -10.84 17.79
C GLY A 40 0.73 -9.41 17.33
N VAL A 41 1.40 -8.91 16.28
CA VAL A 41 1.05 -7.60 15.67
C VAL A 41 -0.33 -7.70 15.00
N LYS A 42 -1.18 -6.71 15.26
CA LYS A 42 -2.49 -6.60 14.61
C LYS A 42 -2.39 -5.78 13.33
N VAL A 43 -2.93 -6.33 12.25
CA VAL A 43 -2.96 -5.78 10.91
C VAL A 43 -4.39 -5.37 10.59
N TYR A 44 -4.60 -4.14 10.13
CA TYR A 44 -5.92 -3.63 9.74
C TYR A 44 -5.93 -3.28 8.26
N LEU A 45 -6.99 -3.66 7.57
CA LEU A 45 -7.34 -3.16 6.26
C LEU A 45 -8.32 -1.99 6.43
N GLN A 46 -7.94 -0.82 5.93
CA GLN A 46 -8.78 0.39 5.98
C GLN A 46 -8.90 1.01 4.58
N GLN A 47 -10.06 1.59 4.29
CA GLN A 47 -10.25 2.40 3.09
C GLN A 47 -11.13 3.61 3.41
N ASN A 48 -10.73 4.80 2.96
CA ASN A 48 -11.46 6.06 3.20
C ASN A 48 -11.75 6.34 4.69
N GLY A 49 -10.86 5.92 5.59
CA GLY A 49 -11.05 6.12 7.03
C GLY A 49 -11.90 5.05 7.72
N GLU A 50 -12.44 4.06 6.99
CA GLU A 50 -13.27 2.99 7.56
C GLU A 50 -12.49 1.67 7.65
N GLU A 51 -12.51 1.03 8.83
CA GLU A 51 -11.98 -0.32 9.02
C GLU A 51 -12.86 -1.33 8.27
N ILE A 52 -12.22 -2.14 7.44
CA ILE A 52 -12.89 -3.19 6.66
C ILE A 52 -12.74 -4.54 7.35
N ASP A 53 -11.51 -4.87 7.75
CA ASP A 53 -11.16 -6.12 8.41
C ASP A 53 -9.86 -5.98 9.20
N SER A 54 -9.62 -6.89 10.13
CA SER A 54 -8.37 -6.96 10.88
C SER A 54 -7.98 -8.38 11.28
N ALA A 55 -6.68 -8.62 11.35
CA ALA A 55 -6.12 -9.92 11.72
C ALA A 55 -4.89 -9.76 12.60
N ILE A 56 -4.66 -10.72 13.49
CA ILE A 56 -3.42 -10.82 14.27
C ILE A 56 -2.47 -11.75 13.54
N ILE A 57 -1.21 -11.34 13.40
CA ILE A 57 -0.16 -12.20 12.84
C ILE A 57 0.02 -13.40 13.78
N LYS A 58 -0.28 -14.59 13.24
CA LYS A 58 -0.15 -15.88 13.91
C LYS A 58 0.69 -16.84 13.09
N ASN A 59 1.65 -17.51 13.71
CA ASN A 59 2.63 -18.35 13.04
C ASN A 59 3.33 -17.62 11.88
N GLY A 60 3.62 -16.33 12.09
CA GLY A 60 4.20 -15.45 11.07
C GLY A 60 3.33 -15.23 9.84
N LYS A 61 2.01 -15.40 9.93
CA LYS A 61 1.08 -15.17 8.81
C LYS A 61 -0.11 -14.32 9.23
N PHE A 62 -0.65 -13.53 8.29
CA PHE A 62 -1.96 -12.91 8.42
C PHE A 62 -2.75 -13.03 7.12
N SER A 63 -4.07 -12.86 7.23
CA SER A 63 -4.98 -12.71 6.11
C SER A 63 -6.06 -11.71 6.53
N VAL A 64 -6.26 -10.67 5.73
CA VAL A 64 -7.37 -9.72 5.87
C VAL A 64 -8.13 -9.70 4.55
N SER A 65 -9.45 -9.58 4.62
CA SER A 65 -10.31 -9.67 3.45
C SER A 65 -11.56 -8.83 3.60
N GLY A 66 -12.11 -8.36 2.49
CA GLY A 66 -13.38 -7.66 2.53
C GLY A 66 -13.70 -6.95 1.23
N LYS A 67 -14.86 -6.31 1.22
CA LYS A 67 -15.40 -5.62 0.06
C LYS A 67 -14.91 -4.18 0.04
N VAL A 68 -14.07 -3.83 -0.93
CA VAL A 68 -13.42 -2.52 -1.09
C VAL A 68 -13.88 -1.81 -2.35
N TRP A 69 -13.65 -0.50 -2.46
CA TRP A 69 -13.65 0.22 -3.73
C TRP A 69 -12.59 -0.37 -4.66
N ASN A 70 -13.02 -0.70 -5.88
CA ASN A 70 -12.17 -1.20 -6.94
C ASN A 70 -11.37 -0.05 -7.59
N ASN A 71 -10.20 -0.36 -8.15
CA ASN A 71 -9.28 0.62 -8.74
C ASN A 71 -8.94 1.77 -7.78
N ALA A 72 -8.78 1.45 -6.49
CA ALA A 72 -8.59 2.44 -5.44
C ALA A 72 -7.48 2.02 -4.47
N VAL A 73 -6.99 3.00 -3.71
CA VAL A 73 -5.99 2.76 -2.67
C VAL A 73 -6.68 2.37 -1.37
N ALA A 74 -6.07 1.43 -0.65
CA ALA A 74 -6.38 1.11 0.73
C ALA A 74 -5.11 1.23 1.59
N ASP A 75 -5.31 1.45 2.89
CA ASP A 75 -4.24 1.52 3.88
C ASP A 75 -4.18 0.18 4.65
N ILE A 76 -2.97 -0.33 4.86
CA ILE A 76 -2.66 -1.47 5.73
C ILE A 76 -1.90 -0.94 6.94
N TRP A 77 -2.51 -1.08 8.11
CA TRP A 77 -1.95 -0.55 9.35
C TRP A 77 -1.40 -1.67 10.23
N PHE A 78 -0.28 -1.39 10.90
CA PHE A 78 0.35 -2.32 11.83
C PHE A 78 0.36 -1.71 13.25
N TYR A 79 -0.19 -2.45 14.21
CA TYR A 79 -0.30 -2.05 15.62
C TYR A 79 0.35 -3.07 16.57
N ILE A 80 0.95 -2.57 17.66
CA ILE A 80 1.69 -3.39 18.62
C ILE A 80 0.76 -4.23 19.55
N ALA A 81 -0.56 -4.00 19.56
CA ALA A 81 -1.50 -4.80 20.35
C ALA A 81 -2.97 -4.69 19.86
N ASP A 82 -3.83 -5.52 20.45
CA ASP A 82 -5.28 -5.51 20.25
C ASP A 82 -5.95 -4.26 20.84
N GLN A 83 -6.94 -3.74 20.13
CA GLN A 83 -7.36 -2.34 20.06
C GLN A 83 -8.11 -1.78 21.29
N ARG A 84 -8.08 -2.46 22.45
CA ARG A 84 -8.77 -1.92 23.64
C ARG A 84 -8.05 -0.71 24.24
N ASP A 85 -6.79 -0.51 23.89
CA ASP A 85 -5.99 0.61 24.37
C ASP A 85 -5.51 1.50 23.22
N LYS A 86 -6.21 2.62 23.01
CA LYS A 86 -5.88 3.64 22.00
C LYS A 86 -4.60 4.43 22.32
N THR A 87 -3.97 4.18 23.47
CA THR A 87 -2.69 4.80 23.83
C THR A 87 -1.49 4.07 23.21
N ILE A 88 -1.68 2.85 22.70
CA ILE A 88 -0.63 2.07 22.06
C ILE A 88 -0.40 2.63 20.65
N SER A 89 0.78 3.20 20.44
CA SER A 89 1.11 3.88 19.21
C SER A 89 1.07 2.93 18.00
N MET A 90 0.23 3.29 17.03
CA MET A 90 0.41 2.88 15.65
C MET A 90 1.86 3.09 15.26
N TRP A 91 2.51 2.05 14.74
CA TRP A 91 3.93 2.16 14.42
C TRP A 91 4.20 2.34 12.93
N SER A 92 3.33 1.84 12.05
CA SER A 92 3.46 2.04 10.61
C SER A 92 2.14 1.94 9.86
N THR A 93 2.10 2.56 8.69
CA THR A 93 1.04 2.41 7.69
C THR A 93 1.66 2.26 6.31
N THR A 94 1.07 1.41 5.48
CA THR A 94 1.47 1.26 4.07
C THR A 94 0.24 1.28 3.17
N ARG A 95 0.41 1.74 1.93
CA ARG A 95 -0.67 1.87 0.96
C ARG A 95 -0.57 0.81 -0.11
N ILE A 96 -1.73 0.31 -0.53
CA ILE A 96 -1.85 -0.68 -1.60
C ILE A 96 -2.97 -0.28 -2.55
N PHE A 97 -2.70 -0.42 -3.85
CA PHE A 97 -3.71 -0.25 -4.89
C PHE A 97 -4.42 -1.59 -5.12
N LEU A 98 -5.75 -1.57 -5.04
CA LEU A 98 -6.60 -2.75 -5.09
C LEU A 98 -7.45 -2.74 -6.37
N GLU A 99 -7.50 -3.89 -7.03
CA GLU A 99 -8.18 -4.15 -8.29
C GLU A 99 -8.86 -5.51 -8.24
N ASP A 100 -10.02 -5.61 -8.88
CA ASP A 100 -10.80 -6.84 -8.98
C ASP A 100 -10.02 -7.97 -9.64
N GLY A 101 -10.12 -9.18 -9.07
CA GLY A 101 -9.49 -10.39 -9.63
C GLY A 101 -7.98 -10.53 -9.40
N TYR A 102 -7.38 -9.68 -8.58
CA TYR A 102 -5.95 -9.74 -8.27
C TYR A 102 -5.66 -10.21 -6.83
N ASN A 103 -4.47 -10.78 -6.67
CA ASN A 103 -3.97 -11.34 -5.42
C ASN A 103 -2.88 -10.45 -4.84
N TYR A 104 -2.83 -10.38 -3.51
CA TYR A 104 -1.87 -9.54 -2.79
C TYR A 104 -1.26 -10.30 -1.63
N LYS A 105 0.09 -10.39 -1.63
CA LYS A 105 0.84 -11.02 -0.55
C LYS A 105 2.02 -10.14 -0.13
N PHE A 106 2.02 -9.75 1.15
CA PHE A 106 3.10 -9.00 1.76
C PHE A 106 4.15 -9.94 2.37
N LEU A 107 5.43 -9.69 2.10
CA LEU A 107 6.54 -10.38 2.75
C LEU A 107 7.40 -9.38 3.49
N ALA A 108 7.59 -9.56 4.79
CA ALA A 108 8.52 -8.75 5.55
C ALA A 108 9.25 -9.55 6.62
N ASN A 109 10.49 -9.13 6.88
CA ASN A 109 11.33 -9.64 7.95
C ASN A 109 11.53 -8.54 8.99
N GLY A 110 10.56 -8.44 9.89
CA GLY A 110 10.59 -7.51 11.02
C GLY A 110 10.12 -6.09 10.70
N ARG A 111 10.04 -5.32 11.78
CA ARG A 111 9.45 -3.99 11.85
C ARG A 111 10.08 -3.00 10.86
N GLN A 112 11.42 -2.95 10.85
CA GLN A 112 12.18 -2.00 10.04
C GLN A 112 11.86 -2.08 8.55
N GLN A 113 11.55 -3.27 8.02
CA GLN A 113 11.21 -3.40 6.60
C GLN A 113 9.85 -2.81 6.25
N ILE A 114 8.90 -2.79 7.18
CA ILE A 114 7.63 -2.09 6.99
C ILE A 114 7.87 -0.58 7.10
N ASP A 115 8.56 -0.12 8.15
CA ASP A 115 8.85 1.31 8.39
C ASP A 115 9.60 1.95 7.22
N ASP A 116 10.64 1.27 6.73
CA ASP A 116 11.44 1.74 5.59
C ASP A 116 10.77 1.49 4.22
N HIS A 117 9.57 0.89 4.20
CA HIS A 117 8.88 0.46 2.97
C HIS A 117 9.77 -0.45 2.09
N LYS A 118 10.53 -1.35 2.75
CA LYS A 118 11.43 -2.36 2.15
C LYS A 118 10.83 -3.77 2.14
N TYR A 119 9.60 -3.97 2.63
CA TYR A 119 8.84 -5.21 2.47
C TYR A 119 8.63 -5.53 0.98
N THR A 120 8.38 -6.78 0.62
CA THR A 120 8.04 -7.19 -0.76
C THR A 120 6.53 -7.32 -0.91
N LEU A 121 5.97 -6.74 -1.98
CA LEU A 121 4.62 -7.04 -2.43
C LEU A 121 4.70 -8.05 -3.58
N GLN A 122 4.09 -9.23 -3.40
CA GLN A 122 3.83 -10.18 -4.46
C GLN A 122 2.39 -10.02 -4.92
N THR A 123 2.21 -9.63 -6.18
CA THR A 123 0.89 -9.44 -6.78
C THR A 123 0.94 -9.74 -8.28
N ASN A 124 -0.18 -10.19 -8.82
CA ASN A 124 -0.38 -10.30 -10.27
C ASN A 124 -0.98 -9.01 -10.87
N SER A 125 -1.24 -7.97 -10.07
CA SER A 125 -1.71 -6.66 -10.54
C SER A 125 -0.53 -5.80 -11.02
N PRO A 126 -0.45 -5.47 -12.33
CA PRO A 126 0.57 -4.57 -12.84
C PRO A 126 0.45 -3.15 -12.26
N SER A 127 -0.78 -2.67 -12.06
CA SER A 127 -1.05 -1.34 -11.50
C SER A 127 -0.58 -1.25 -10.05
N ALA A 128 -0.87 -2.28 -9.24
CA ALA A 128 -0.44 -2.35 -7.84
C ALA A 128 1.08 -2.47 -7.74
N GLN A 129 1.72 -3.25 -8.60
CA GLN A 129 3.18 -3.33 -8.64
C GLN A 129 3.81 -1.96 -8.96
N LYS A 130 3.26 -1.26 -9.96
CA LYS A 130 3.72 0.08 -10.33
C LYS A 130 3.49 1.09 -9.21
N TYR A 131 2.34 1.06 -8.57
CA TYR A 131 2.02 1.90 -7.42
C TYR A 131 3.02 1.69 -6.28
N TYR A 132 3.26 0.43 -5.91
CA TYR A 132 4.20 0.05 -4.87
C TYR A 132 5.64 0.52 -5.16
N GLU A 133 6.14 0.39 -6.39
CA GLU A 133 7.47 0.90 -6.74
C GLU A 133 7.55 2.44 -6.72
N MET A 134 6.47 3.14 -7.11
CA MET A 134 6.40 4.59 -6.98
C MET A 134 6.42 5.04 -5.51
N ASP A 135 5.66 4.37 -4.64
CA ASP A 135 5.58 4.66 -3.22
C ASP A 135 6.95 4.48 -2.54
N LYS A 136 7.65 3.37 -2.81
CA LYS A 136 9.03 3.15 -2.34
C LYS A 136 9.98 4.24 -2.78
N LYS A 137 9.90 4.66 -4.05
CA LYS A 137 10.76 5.72 -4.58
C LYS A 137 10.49 7.04 -3.88
N ALA A 138 9.21 7.39 -3.67
CA ALA A 138 8.82 8.58 -2.95
C ALA A 138 9.31 8.58 -1.50
N ARG A 139 9.20 7.44 -0.79
CA ARG A 139 9.72 7.27 0.57
C ARG A 139 11.23 7.43 0.67
N ARG A 140 11.99 6.84 -0.25
CA ARG A 140 13.46 6.99 -0.31
C ARG A 140 13.84 8.46 -0.49
N LEU A 141 13.25 9.14 -1.48
CA LEU A 141 13.49 10.56 -1.72
C LEU A 141 13.17 11.42 -0.49
N SER A 142 12.02 11.17 0.15
CA SER A 142 11.62 11.88 1.37
C SER A 142 12.63 11.69 2.51
N SER A 143 13.12 10.46 2.71
CA SER A 143 14.16 10.15 3.71
C SER A 143 15.47 10.89 3.41
N ASP A 144 15.90 10.92 2.14
CA ASP A 144 17.14 11.58 1.72
C ASP A 144 17.06 13.10 1.95
N TYR A 145 15.94 13.74 1.58
CA TYR A 145 15.70 15.16 1.88
C TYR A 145 15.68 15.42 3.38
N GLY A 146 15.03 14.55 4.17
CA GLY A 146 15.03 14.65 5.63
C GLY A 146 16.43 14.57 6.24
N ALA A 147 17.30 13.71 5.70
CA ALA A 147 18.70 13.61 6.12
C ALA A 147 19.50 14.88 5.79
N LEU A 148 19.29 15.46 4.60
CA LEU A 148 19.92 16.73 4.20
C LEU A 148 19.49 17.89 5.12
N VAL A 149 18.20 17.99 5.43
CA VAL A 149 17.66 19.01 6.35
C VAL A 149 18.27 18.85 7.74
N ARG A 150 18.35 17.62 8.28
CA ARG A 150 19.01 17.38 9.57
C ARG A 150 20.48 17.78 9.55
N LYS A 151 21.21 17.44 8.48
CA LYS A 151 22.62 17.85 8.32
C LYS A 151 22.76 19.38 8.32
N PHE A 152 21.89 20.08 7.60
CA PHE A 152 21.86 21.55 7.60
C PHE A 152 21.59 22.13 9.00
N ILE A 153 20.60 21.60 9.73
CA ILE A 153 20.29 22.03 11.11
C ILE A 153 21.48 21.79 12.03
N THR A 154 22.13 20.62 11.96
CA THR A 154 23.31 20.32 12.75
C THR A 154 24.45 21.27 12.43
N LEU A 155 24.73 21.52 11.15
CA LEU A 155 25.76 22.49 10.73
C LEU A 155 25.45 23.92 11.19
N ARG A 156 24.17 24.33 11.17
CA ARG A 156 23.74 25.62 11.70
C ARG A 156 23.92 25.70 13.22
N ARG A 157 23.55 24.65 13.96
CA ARG A 157 23.67 24.60 15.43
C ARG A 157 25.14 24.52 15.89
N SER A 158 25.98 23.78 15.16
CA SER A 158 27.42 23.72 15.45
C SER A 158 28.16 25.02 15.13
N LYS A 159 27.51 25.97 14.43
CA LYS A 159 28.04 27.30 14.12
C LYS A 159 27.80 28.35 15.22
N GLU A 160 27.35 27.98 16.42
CA GLU A 160 27.62 28.76 17.65
C GLU A 160 29.12 28.78 18.06
N SER A 161 30.03 28.41 17.16
CA SER A 161 31.47 28.76 17.23
C SER A 161 32.00 29.49 15.99
N PHE A 162 31.14 29.92 15.07
CA PHE A 162 31.54 30.80 13.98
C PHE A 162 30.68 32.06 14.04
N ALA A 163 31.20 33.04 14.79
CA ALA A 163 30.83 34.44 14.64
C ALA A 163 30.69 34.81 13.15
N ASP A 164 29.55 35.38 12.78
CA ASP A 164 29.35 36.55 11.91
C ASP A 164 30.19 36.78 10.64
N THR A 165 30.89 35.78 10.08
CA THR A 165 31.75 36.05 8.92
C THR A 165 31.41 35.15 7.74
N VAL A 166 31.06 35.82 6.63
CA VAL A 166 31.02 35.33 5.25
C VAL A 166 29.72 34.68 4.78
N LEU A 167 28.66 35.48 4.62
CA LEU A 167 27.71 35.30 3.50
C LEU A 167 27.03 36.59 3.01
N TYR A 168 27.39 37.77 3.56
CA TYR A 168 26.93 39.09 3.10
C TYR A 168 27.98 39.88 2.29
N ASN A 169 28.89 39.21 1.58
CA ASN A 169 29.81 39.88 0.65
C ASN A 169 29.78 39.22 -0.73
N ARG A 170 28.71 39.52 -1.49
CA ARG A 170 28.66 39.75 -2.95
C ARG A 170 27.23 39.52 -3.44
N TYR A 171 26.35 40.50 -3.19
CA TYR A 171 25.44 41.11 -4.16
C TYR A 171 25.12 42.50 -3.64
#